data_AF-A0A972BXI3-F1
#
_entry.id   AF-A0A972BXI3-F1
#
_cell.length_a   1.000
_cell.length_b   1.000
_cell.length_c   1.000
_cell.angle_alpha   90.00
_cell.angle_beta   90.00
_cell.angle_gamma   90.00
#
_symmetry.space_group_name_H-M   'P 1'
#
loop_
_entity.id
_entity.type
_entity.pdbx_description
1 polymer ?
#
loop_
_entity_poly.entity_id
_entity_poly.type
_entity_poly.pdbx_seq_one_letter_code
_entity_poly.pdbx_strand_id
1 'polypeptide(L)'
;MDPVTHALAGLTVASLSGAELSFTSPAYLASLLGSLAPDLDILLQFRGHLTYLKYHRGPSHALPGLVLSALAVTFLLRPYFPEVASTSMFFWGFAGTLTHTLLDILNSYGAKPFWPLSNRNVTANLLTIFDPVLALGLTTFLFGQARRSLSYISLVLVVVYLAGRWLMLRRVQGFLQHKFSEEVKRVAVLPSMLSIWNWAFLVETAVGYVVGDIPSFAPTLHVRRWLPKPSSTQLIGRALTTKLGQLFTDFTPLFYISCQEEDDHSIVKFVDLRYFVRDDFLHSATLVFDEDQRPLEGLFHPYNPERKIKVAV
;
A
#
# COMPACT_ATOMS: atom_id res chain seq x y z
N MET A 1 3.01 1.20 -5.68
CA MET A 1 2.50 0.83 -7.01
C MET A 1 3.53 -0.12 -7.60
N ASP A 2 3.36 -0.60 -8.83
CA ASP A 2 4.45 -1.28 -9.49
C ASP A 2 5.60 -0.30 -9.86
N PRO A 3 6.87 -0.76 -9.87
CA PRO A 3 8.02 0.09 -10.17
C PRO A 3 7.97 0.78 -11.54
N VAL A 4 7.31 0.16 -12.53
CA VAL A 4 7.18 0.72 -13.88
C VAL A 4 6.33 1.99 -13.87
N THR A 5 5.18 1.99 -13.19
CA THR A 5 4.36 3.19 -13.05
C THR A 5 5.09 4.29 -12.28
N HIS A 6 5.87 3.94 -11.25
CA HIS A 6 6.71 4.91 -10.53
C HIS A 6 7.80 5.52 -11.42
N ALA A 7 8.46 4.73 -12.26
CA ALA A 7 9.42 5.23 -13.24
C ALA A 7 8.75 6.18 -14.25
N LEU A 8 7.61 5.78 -14.82
CA LEU A 8 6.85 6.61 -15.75
C LEU A 8 6.42 7.94 -15.12
N ALA A 9 5.92 7.92 -13.88
CA ALA A 9 5.54 9.12 -13.16
C ALA A 9 6.72 10.08 -12.92
N GLY A 10 7.87 9.54 -12.50
CA GLY A 10 9.10 10.33 -12.34
C GLY A 10 9.53 10.99 -13.65
N LEU A 11 9.54 10.23 -14.76
CA LEU A 11 9.85 10.77 -16.09
C LEU A 11 8.82 11.82 -16.54
N THR A 12 7.53 11.60 -16.29
CA THR A 12 6.46 12.56 -16.57
C THR A 12 6.66 13.86 -15.80
N VAL A 13 7.08 13.80 -14.53
CA VAL A 13 7.37 15.01 -13.75
C VAL A 13 8.62 15.73 -14.27
N ALA A 14 9.68 15.00 -14.61
CA ALA A 14 10.89 15.58 -15.19
C ALA A 14 10.64 16.33 -16.51
N SER A 15 9.60 15.99 -17.27
CA SER A 15 9.27 16.73 -18.51
C SER A 15 8.88 18.18 -18.26
N LEU A 16 8.46 18.53 -17.03
CA LEU A 16 8.18 19.91 -16.63
C LEU A 16 9.45 20.77 -16.58
N SER A 17 10.64 20.16 -16.63
CA SER A 17 11.91 20.87 -16.76
C SER A 17 12.08 21.57 -18.11
N GLY A 18 11.29 21.19 -19.12
CA GLY A 18 11.45 21.65 -20.50
C GLY A 18 12.65 21.03 -21.23
N ALA A 19 13.42 20.15 -20.58
CA ALA A 19 14.45 19.36 -21.24
C ALA A 19 13.83 18.33 -22.16
N GLU A 20 14.55 17.96 -23.22
CA GLU A 20 14.16 16.84 -24.07
C GLU A 20 14.27 15.52 -23.29
N LEU A 21 13.35 14.59 -23.57
CA LEU A 21 13.37 13.25 -23.01
C LEU A 21 14.62 12.52 -23.46
N SER A 22 15.59 12.38 -22.57
CA SER A 22 16.86 11.70 -22.84
C SER A 22 17.46 11.12 -21.56
N PHE A 23 18.13 9.97 -21.68
CA PHE A 23 18.94 9.39 -20.62
C PHE A 23 20.24 10.17 -20.37
N THR A 24 20.57 11.17 -21.17
CA THR A 24 21.66 12.12 -20.90
C THR A 24 21.20 13.36 -20.16
N SER A 25 19.88 13.54 -19.95
CA SER A 25 19.35 14.68 -19.22
C SER A 25 19.47 14.47 -17.71
N PRO A 26 20.20 15.33 -16.98
CA PRO A 26 20.34 15.23 -15.52
C PRO A 26 19.00 15.31 -14.79
N ALA A 27 18.04 16.10 -15.30
CA ALA A 27 16.72 16.25 -14.70
C ALA A 27 15.92 14.94 -14.79
N TYR A 28 15.92 14.30 -15.96
CA TYR A 28 15.25 13.01 -16.16
C TYR A 28 15.90 11.90 -15.36
N LEU A 29 17.23 11.80 -15.33
CA LEU A 29 17.94 10.81 -14.52
C LEU A 29 17.68 11.01 -13.03
N ALA A 30 17.79 12.25 -12.54
CA ALA A 30 17.55 12.54 -11.14
C ALA A 30 16.12 12.16 -10.74
N SER A 31 15.11 12.55 -11.53
CA SER A 31 13.72 12.24 -11.21
C SER A 31 13.38 10.75 -11.33
N LEU A 32 13.91 10.05 -12.34
CA LEU A 32 13.75 8.60 -12.49
C LEU A 32 14.36 7.84 -11.31
N LEU A 33 15.61 8.15 -10.96
CA LEU A 33 16.27 7.49 -9.83
C LEU A 33 15.58 7.86 -8.51
N GLY A 34 15.17 9.13 -8.36
CA GLY A 34 14.38 9.59 -7.23
C GLY A 34 13.04 8.86 -7.10
N SER A 35 12.33 8.59 -8.21
CA SER A 35 11.06 7.88 -8.17
C SER A 35 11.19 6.38 -7.91
N LEU A 36 12.39 5.80 -7.98
CA LEU A 36 12.67 4.41 -7.64
C LEU A 36 13.34 4.26 -6.27
N ALA A 37 14.01 5.30 -5.77
CA ALA A 37 14.78 5.24 -4.53
C ALA A 37 13.98 4.83 -3.27
N PRO A 38 12.72 5.25 -3.05
CA PRO A 38 11.97 4.84 -1.86
C PRO A 38 11.80 3.32 -1.71
N ASP A 39 11.63 2.60 -2.83
CA ASP A 39 11.49 1.15 -2.88
C ASP A 39 12.81 0.38 -2.67
N LEU A 40 13.95 1.08 -2.56
CA LEU A 40 15.20 0.45 -2.11
C LEU A 40 15.13 -0.05 -0.66
N ASP A 41 14.04 0.25 0.06
CA ASP A 41 13.72 -0.38 1.33
C ASP A 41 13.55 -1.91 1.25
N ILE A 42 13.41 -2.48 0.04
CA ILE A 42 13.50 -3.92 -0.22
C ILE A 42 14.81 -4.54 0.28
N LEU A 43 15.90 -3.76 0.33
CA LEU A 43 17.19 -4.20 0.89
C LEU A 43 17.11 -4.52 2.38
N LEU A 44 16.08 -4.05 3.09
CA LEU A 44 15.83 -4.45 4.48
C LEU A 44 15.50 -5.94 4.62
N GLN A 45 15.17 -6.65 3.53
CA GLN A 45 15.02 -8.10 3.54
C GLN A 45 16.31 -8.82 3.95
N PHE A 46 17.50 -8.25 3.72
CA PHE A 46 18.76 -8.79 4.22
C PHE A 46 18.84 -8.82 5.76
N ARG A 47 18.02 -7.99 6.44
CA ARG A 47 17.85 -7.98 7.90
C ARG A 47 16.63 -8.77 8.38
N GLY A 48 16.06 -9.60 7.51
CA GLY A 48 14.90 -10.44 7.78
C GLY A 48 13.59 -9.86 7.27
N HIS A 49 12.67 -10.75 6.90
CA HIS A 49 11.41 -10.38 6.27
C HIS A 49 10.48 -9.55 7.16
N LEU A 50 10.48 -9.81 8.46
CA LEU A 50 9.70 -9.01 9.44
C LEU A 50 10.19 -7.57 9.51
N THR A 51 11.50 -7.37 9.47
CA THR A 51 12.13 -6.05 9.43
C THR A 51 11.67 -5.31 8.18
N TYR A 52 11.72 -5.95 7.02
CA TYR A 52 11.19 -5.38 5.78
C TYR A 52 9.71 -4.99 5.94
N LEU A 53 8.83 -5.91 6.34
CA LEU A 53 7.39 -5.61 6.47
C LEU A 53 7.08 -4.49 7.47
N LYS A 54 7.85 -4.37 8.55
CA LYS A 54 7.67 -3.33 9.56
C LYS A 54 8.01 -1.92 9.03
N TYR A 55 9.06 -1.83 8.22
CA TYR A 55 9.62 -0.54 7.78
C TYR A 55 9.29 -0.19 6.33
N HIS A 56 8.82 -1.14 5.52
CA HIS A 56 8.41 -0.91 4.13
C HIS A 56 7.32 0.16 4.07
N ARG A 57 7.46 1.12 3.15
CA ARG A 57 6.56 2.29 3.02
C ARG A 57 6.48 3.19 4.28
N GLY A 58 7.44 3.01 5.19
CA GLY A 58 7.59 3.78 6.41
C GLY A 58 8.67 4.85 6.25
N PRO A 59 9.86 4.71 6.88
CA PRO A 59 10.90 5.75 6.87
C PRO A 59 11.34 6.23 5.48
N SER A 60 11.49 5.31 4.50
CA SER A 60 11.90 5.63 3.12
C SER A 60 10.91 6.53 2.38
N HIS A 61 9.62 6.43 2.72
CA HIS A 61 8.52 7.13 2.07
C HIS A 61 8.09 8.40 2.83
N ALA A 62 8.64 8.61 4.02
CA ALA A 62 8.39 9.78 4.84
C ALA A 62 9.17 11.00 4.34
N LEU A 63 8.67 12.22 4.59
CA LEU A 63 9.29 13.44 4.09
C LEU A 63 10.82 13.52 4.34
N PRO A 64 11.36 13.17 5.54
CA PRO A 64 12.81 13.10 5.73
C PRO A 64 13.50 12.06 4.84
N GLY A 65 12.91 10.87 4.69
CA GLY A 65 13.43 9.81 3.82
C GLY A 65 13.44 10.18 2.35
N LEU A 66 12.43 10.92 1.89
CA LEU A 66 12.37 11.47 0.53
C LEU A 66 13.50 12.46 0.27
N VAL A 67 13.73 13.38 1.21
CA VAL A 67 14.85 14.34 1.14
C VAL A 67 16.20 13.62 1.11
N LEU A 68 16.40 12.64 2.00
CA LEU A 68 17.64 11.86 2.04
C LEU A 68 17.87 11.05 0.75
N SER A 69 16.81 10.45 0.21
CA SER A 69 16.86 9.73 -1.06
C SER A 69 17.23 10.65 -2.22
N ALA A 70 16.65 11.85 -2.28
CA ALA A 70 16.98 12.86 -3.29
C ALA A 70 18.42 13.37 -3.17
N LEU A 71 18.92 13.57 -1.94
CA LEU A 71 20.32 13.92 -1.69
C LEU A 71 21.27 12.81 -2.14
N ALA A 72 20.95 11.55 -1.83
CA ALA A 72 21.75 10.41 -2.27
C ALA A 72 21.80 10.30 -3.80
N VAL A 73 20.66 10.44 -4.48
CA VAL A 73 20.60 10.49 -5.95
C VAL A 73 21.44 11.64 -6.51
N THR A 74 21.34 12.83 -5.90
CA THR A 74 22.14 14.00 -6.32
C THR A 74 23.64 13.74 -6.17
N PHE A 75 24.05 13.17 -5.04
CA PHE A 75 25.44 12.82 -4.77
C PHE A 75 25.97 11.79 -5.79
N LEU A 76 25.17 10.78 -6.13
CA LEU A 76 25.52 9.77 -7.12
C LEU A 76 25.67 10.35 -8.53
N LEU A 77 24.83 11.32 -8.91
CA LEU A 77 24.85 11.94 -10.24
C LEU A 77 25.92 13.03 -10.39
N ARG A 78 26.35 13.65 -9.28
CA ARG A 78 27.28 14.79 -9.29
C ARG A 78 28.58 14.57 -10.08
N PRO A 79 29.27 13.42 -10.00
CA PRO A 79 30.50 13.18 -10.77
C PRO A 79 30.28 13.12 -12.28
N TYR A 80 29.08 12.73 -12.72
CA TYR A 80 28.74 12.59 -14.14
C TYR A 80 28.23 13.90 -14.76
N PHE A 81 27.72 14.81 -13.93
CA PHE A 81 27.17 16.10 -14.35
C PHE A 81 27.78 17.26 -13.52
N PRO A 82 29.10 17.48 -13.59
CA PRO A 82 29.80 18.48 -12.79
C PRO A 82 29.39 19.93 -13.13
N GLU A 83 28.88 20.17 -14.35
CA GLU A 83 28.43 21.49 -14.80
C GLU A 83 27.00 21.84 -14.33
N VAL A 84 26.24 20.85 -13.87
CA VAL A 84 24.84 21.04 -13.47
C VAL A 84 24.78 21.33 -11.98
N ALA A 85 24.04 22.38 -11.61
CA ALA A 85 23.86 22.75 -10.22
C ALA A 85 23.23 21.59 -9.42
N SER A 86 23.84 21.22 -8.29
CA SER A 86 23.34 20.17 -7.39
C SER A 86 21.91 20.46 -6.91
N THR A 87 21.54 21.74 -6.77
CA THR A 87 20.18 22.17 -6.40
C THR A 87 19.14 21.75 -7.44
N SER A 88 19.48 21.77 -8.74
CA SER A 88 18.60 21.33 -9.82
C SER A 88 18.41 19.81 -9.80
N MET A 89 19.51 19.04 -9.69
CA MET A 89 19.43 17.59 -9.56
C MET A 89 18.67 17.16 -8.29
N PHE A 90 18.90 17.84 -7.17
CA PHE A 90 18.16 17.63 -5.94
C PHE A 90 16.67 17.91 -6.12
N PHE A 91 16.31 19.03 -6.74
CA PHE A 91 14.92 19.38 -6.97
C PHE A 91 14.19 18.31 -7.79
N TRP A 92 14.76 17.88 -8.93
CA TRP A 92 14.13 16.85 -9.77
C TRP A 92 14.13 15.46 -9.14
N GLY A 93 15.19 15.10 -8.41
CA GLY A 93 15.23 13.88 -7.61
C GLY A 93 14.17 13.88 -6.51
N PHE A 94 14.03 14.99 -5.79
CA PHE A 94 13.01 15.17 -4.76
C PHE A 94 11.60 15.10 -5.36
N ALA A 95 11.36 15.75 -6.50
CA ALA A 95 10.09 15.65 -7.22
C ALA A 95 9.77 14.19 -7.59
N GLY A 96 10.77 13.42 -8.04
CA GLY A 96 10.64 11.98 -8.27
C GLY A 96 10.23 11.21 -7.00
N THR A 97 10.98 11.39 -5.91
CA THR A 97 10.66 10.74 -4.61
C THR A 97 9.26 11.11 -4.10
N LEU A 98 8.85 12.38 -4.27
CA LEU A 98 7.55 12.86 -3.84
C LEU A 98 6.42 12.22 -4.65
N THR A 99 6.58 12.11 -5.97
CA THR A 99 5.58 11.47 -6.84
C THR A 99 5.41 9.99 -6.49
N HIS A 100 6.49 9.31 -6.10
CA HIS A 100 6.44 7.94 -5.62
C HIS A 100 5.50 7.80 -4.41
N THR A 101 5.75 8.55 -3.33
CA THR A 101 4.93 8.50 -2.11
C THR A 101 3.49 8.93 -2.39
N LEU A 102 3.26 9.93 -3.24
CA LEU A 102 1.90 10.37 -3.58
C LEU A 102 1.11 9.27 -4.30
N LEU A 103 1.71 8.58 -5.27
CA LEU A 103 1.06 7.44 -5.94
C LEU A 103 0.80 6.28 -4.99
N ASP A 104 1.69 6.08 -4.03
CA ASP A 104 1.51 5.07 -3.00
C ASP A 104 0.38 5.40 -2.02
N ILE A 105 0.20 6.66 -1.66
CA ILE A 105 -0.96 7.11 -0.89
C ILE A 105 -2.27 6.83 -1.65
N LEU A 106 -2.27 6.88 -2.98
CA LEU A 106 -3.48 6.62 -3.76
C LEU A 106 -3.90 5.13 -3.77
N ASN A 107 -3.06 4.19 -3.35
CA ASN A 107 -3.40 2.76 -3.29
C ASN A 107 -3.83 2.30 -1.88
N SER A 108 -4.18 1.02 -1.73
CA SER A 108 -4.65 0.42 -0.47
C SER A 108 -3.56 0.11 0.57
N TYR A 109 -2.29 0.04 0.15
CA TYR A 109 -1.17 -0.09 1.09
C TYR A 109 -0.89 1.24 1.78
N GLY A 110 -0.91 2.34 1.02
CA GLY A 110 -0.59 3.67 1.53
C GLY A 110 0.90 3.86 1.83
N ALA A 111 1.20 4.93 2.56
CA ALA A 111 2.53 5.23 3.10
C ALA A 111 2.42 6.03 4.42
N LYS A 112 3.55 6.18 5.13
CA LYS A 112 3.65 6.99 6.38
C LYS A 112 4.40 8.31 6.13
N PRO A 113 3.82 9.30 5.42
CA PRO A 113 4.52 10.51 5.00
C PRO A 113 5.05 11.38 6.16
N PHE A 114 4.40 11.29 7.33
CA PHE A 114 4.70 12.11 8.51
C PHE A 114 5.61 11.42 9.54
N TRP A 115 6.20 10.26 9.22
CA TRP A 115 7.18 9.63 10.10
C TRP A 115 8.44 10.52 10.22
N PRO A 116 9.09 10.65 11.40
CA PRO A 116 8.81 9.97 12.67
C PRO A 116 7.81 10.68 13.59
N LEU A 117 7.27 11.84 13.20
CA LEU A 117 6.32 12.62 14.02
C LEU A 117 5.00 11.86 14.24
N SER A 118 4.57 11.07 13.25
CA SER A 118 3.40 10.21 13.35
C SER A 118 3.60 8.89 12.61
N ASN A 119 3.18 7.78 13.23
CA ASN A 119 3.17 6.45 12.63
C ASN A 119 1.90 6.17 11.80
N ARG A 120 1.04 7.17 11.58
CA ARG A 120 -0.23 7.01 10.86
C ARG A 120 0.00 6.65 9.39
N ASN A 121 -0.59 5.54 8.96
CA ASN A 121 -0.66 5.18 7.55
C ASN A 121 -1.71 6.02 6.82
N VAL A 122 -1.34 6.61 5.69
CA VAL A 122 -2.23 7.45 4.86
C VAL A 122 -2.52 6.70 3.55
N THR A 123 -3.80 6.52 3.26
CA THR A 123 -4.29 5.85 2.05
C THR A 123 -5.59 6.50 1.57
N ALA A 124 -5.75 6.63 0.25
CA ALA A 124 -6.97 7.07 -0.40
C ALA A 124 -7.80 5.90 -0.96
N ASN A 125 -7.27 4.67 -0.95
CA ASN A 125 -7.91 3.47 -1.49
C ASN A 125 -8.50 3.67 -2.89
N LEU A 126 -7.77 4.35 -3.78
CA LEU A 126 -8.28 4.77 -5.08
C LEU A 126 -7.78 3.87 -6.22
N LEU A 127 -6.51 3.47 -6.18
CA LEU A 127 -5.84 2.81 -7.29
C LEU A 127 -5.43 1.38 -6.93
N THR A 128 -5.46 0.50 -7.94
CA THR A 128 -4.94 -0.86 -7.86
C THR A 128 -3.41 -0.84 -7.79
N ILE A 129 -2.77 -1.95 -7.39
CA ILE A 129 -1.29 -2.00 -7.30
C ILE A 129 -0.65 -1.77 -8.68
N PHE A 130 -1.26 -2.35 -9.71
CA PHE A 130 -0.96 -2.12 -11.11
C PHE A 130 -2.18 -1.51 -11.77
N ASP A 131 -2.08 -0.27 -12.23
CA ASP A 131 -3.17 0.46 -12.87
C ASP A 131 -2.83 0.75 -14.35
N PRO A 132 -3.36 -0.05 -15.29
CA PRO A 132 -2.99 0.07 -16.70
C PRO A 132 -3.48 1.38 -17.33
N VAL A 133 -4.56 1.98 -16.81
CA VAL A 133 -5.09 3.25 -17.34
C VAL A 133 -4.16 4.40 -16.95
N LEU A 134 -3.70 4.42 -15.70
CA LEU A 134 -2.71 5.39 -15.25
C LEU A 134 -1.39 5.23 -16.01
N ALA A 135 -0.86 4.00 -16.13
CA ALA A 135 0.38 3.73 -16.86
C ALA A 135 0.30 4.18 -18.33
N LEU A 136 -0.81 3.90 -19.01
CA LEU A 136 -1.05 4.35 -20.39
C LEU A 136 -1.13 5.88 -20.48
N GLY A 137 -1.82 6.54 -19.54
CA GLY A 137 -1.90 8.00 -19.50
C GLY A 137 -0.52 8.66 -19.31
N LEU A 138 0.28 8.17 -18.37
CA LEU A 138 1.65 8.67 -18.14
C LEU A 138 2.55 8.44 -19.37
N THR A 139 2.45 7.27 -19.99
CA THR A 139 3.19 6.93 -21.23
C THR A 139 2.80 7.87 -22.37
N THR A 140 1.49 8.05 -22.60
CA THR A 140 0.97 8.92 -23.67
C THR A 140 1.38 10.37 -23.44
N PHE A 141 1.39 10.82 -22.18
CA PHE A 141 1.89 12.14 -21.82
C PHE A 141 3.38 12.30 -22.15
N LEU A 142 4.19 11.33 -21.72
CA LEU A 142 5.64 11.34 -21.82
C LEU A 142 6.14 11.34 -23.27
N PHE A 143 5.55 10.50 -24.13
CA PHE A 143 5.91 10.41 -25.55
C PHE A 143 5.13 11.38 -26.45
N GLY A 144 4.04 11.97 -25.94
CA GLY A 144 3.24 12.97 -26.64
C GLY A 144 3.86 14.37 -26.67
N GLN A 145 5.00 14.60 -26.04
CA GLN A 145 5.57 15.94 -25.85
C GLN A 145 5.84 16.72 -27.14
N ALA A 146 6.19 16.03 -28.24
CA ALA A 146 6.37 16.63 -29.56
C ALA A 146 5.07 17.27 -30.10
N ARG A 147 3.91 16.78 -29.66
CA ARG A 147 2.58 17.33 -29.95
C ARG A 147 1.92 17.70 -28.63
N ARG A 148 2.23 18.89 -28.10
CA ARG A 148 1.77 19.35 -26.77
C ARG A 148 0.28 19.10 -26.49
N SER A 149 -0.59 19.17 -27.50
CA SER A 149 -2.01 18.81 -27.39
C SER A 149 -2.24 17.39 -26.87
N LEU A 150 -1.46 16.40 -27.30
CA LEU A 150 -1.55 15.01 -26.81
C LEU A 150 -1.18 14.91 -25.32
N SER A 151 -0.13 15.60 -24.88
CA SER A 151 0.22 15.64 -23.46
C SER A 151 -0.88 16.29 -22.61
N TYR A 152 -1.45 17.41 -23.06
CA TYR A 152 -2.58 18.04 -22.35
C TYR A 152 -3.82 17.15 -22.30
N ILE A 153 -4.18 16.52 -23.42
CA ILE A 153 -5.31 15.57 -23.47
C ILE A 153 -5.05 14.41 -22.50
N SER A 154 -3.84 13.84 -22.51
CA SER A 154 -3.49 12.74 -21.61
C SER A 154 -3.60 13.14 -20.14
N LEU A 155 -3.10 14.32 -19.79
CA LEU A 155 -3.22 14.85 -18.43
C LEU A 155 -4.68 15.02 -18.01
N VAL A 156 -5.52 15.59 -18.88
CA VAL A 156 -6.96 15.73 -18.64
C VAL A 156 -7.61 14.35 -18.45
N LEU A 157 -7.27 13.37 -19.29
CA LEU A 157 -7.80 12.01 -19.18
C LEU A 157 -7.39 11.32 -17.87
N VAL A 158 -6.14 11.50 -17.42
CA VAL A 158 -5.69 10.98 -16.11
C VAL A 158 -6.45 11.64 -14.97
N VAL A 159 -6.64 12.97 -15.00
CA VAL A 159 -7.42 13.69 -13.98
C VAL A 159 -8.87 13.23 -13.95
N VAL A 160 -9.51 13.10 -15.12
CA VAL A 160 -10.89 12.58 -15.26
C VAL A 160 -10.97 11.15 -14.76
N TYR A 161 -9.98 10.31 -15.06
CA TYR A 161 -9.91 8.93 -14.56
C TYR A 161 -9.84 8.87 -13.03
N LEU A 162 -8.94 9.64 -12.40
CA LEU A 162 -8.83 9.69 -10.94
C LEU A 162 -10.11 10.21 -10.28
N ALA A 163 -10.74 11.25 -10.85
CA ALA A 163 -12.02 11.76 -10.39
C ALA A 163 -13.14 10.71 -10.53
N GLY A 164 -13.18 9.99 -11.65
CA GLY A 164 -14.11 8.89 -11.89
C GLY A 164 -13.95 7.75 -10.87
N ARG A 165 -12.71 7.32 -10.61
CA ARG A 165 -12.40 6.33 -9.57
C ARG A 165 -12.87 6.80 -8.20
N TRP A 166 -12.72 8.09 -7.89
CA TRP A 166 -13.13 8.64 -6.59
C TRP A 166 -14.64 8.67 -6.45
N LEU A 167 -15.37 9.06 -7.50
CA LEU A 167 -16.83 9.02 -7.53
C LEU A 167 -17.37 7.59 -7.37
N MET A 168 -16.74 6.61 -8.04
CA MET A 168 -17.08 5.19 -7.89
C MET A 168 -16.88 4.72 -6.44
N LEU A 169 -15.73 5.05 -5.83
CA LEU A 169 -15.45 4.74 -4.44
C LEU A 169 -16.52 5.31 -3.50
N ARG A 170 -16.87 6.59 -3.66
CA ARG A 170 -17.91 7.25 -2.85
C ARG A 170 -19.28 6.61 -3.02
N ARG A 171 -19.65 6.26 -4.25
CA ARG A 171 -20.91 5.57 -4.56
C ARG A 171 -20.98 4.20 -3.87
N VAL A 172 -19.91 3.41 -3.96
CA VAL A 172 -19.84 2.08 -3.32
C VAL A 172 -19.89 2.20 -1.81
N GLN A 173 -19.15 3.14 -1.21
CA GLN A 173 -19.19 3.42 0.22
C GLN A 173 -20.60 3.77 0.69
N GLY A 174 -21.28 4.69 -0.01
CA GLY A 174 -22.66 5.08 0.33
C GLY A 174 -23.66 3.93 0.18
N PHE A 175 -23.53 3.12 -0.87
CA PHE A 175 -24.37 1.93 -1.06
C PHE A 175 -24.21 0.92 0.08
N LEU A 176 -22.98 0.62 0.49
CA LEU A 176 -22.72 -0.32 1.58
C LEU A 176 -23.20 0.21 2.94
N GLN A 177 -22.99 1.51 3.21
CA GLN A 177 -23.49 2.14 4.42
C GLN A 177 -25.01 2.08 4.51
N HIS A 178 -25.72 2.31 3.41
CA HIS A 178 -27.17 2.19 3.36
C HIS A 178 -27.63 0.72 3.46
N LYS A 179 -26.96 -0.20 2.78
CA LYS A 179 -27.36 -1.62 2.74
C LYS A 179 -27.24 -2.31 4.10
N PHE A 180 -26.27 -1.91 4.92
CA PHE A 180 -26.01 -2.49 6.24
C PHE A 180 -26.31 -1.50 7.38
N SER A 181 -27.16 -0.50 7.15
CA SER A 181 -27.35 0.68 8.01
C SER A 181 -27.62 0.38 9.49
N GLU A 182 -28.30 -0.74 9.80
CA GLU A 182 -28.66 -1.10 11.17
C GLU A 182 -27.52 -1.79 11.95
N GLU A 183 -26.49 -2.28 11.25
CA GLU A 183 -25.46 -3.14 11.85
C GLU A 183 -24.03 -2.62 11.68
N VAL A 184 -23.81 -1.58 10.88
CA VAL A 184 -22.46 -1.09 10.52
C VAL A 184 -21.79 -0.33 11.65
N LYS A 185 -20.62 -0.83 12.07
CA LYS A 185 -19.64 -0.05 12.85
C LYS A 185 -18.63 0.65 11.95
N ARG A 186 -18.17 -0.05 10.90
CA ARG A 186 -17.16 0.45 9.98
C ARG A 186 -17.35 -0.14 8.60
N VAL A 187 -17.19 0.68 7.57
CA VAL A 187 -17.10 0.24 6.17
C VAL A 187 -15.72 0.62 5.65
N ALA A 188 -15.01 -0.36 5.08
CA ALA A 188 -13.83 -0.12 4.28
C ALA A 188 -14.07 -0.63 2.86
N VAL A 189 -13.70 0.19 1.89
CA VAL A 189 -13.76 -0.16 0.47
C VAL A 189 -12.37 0.01 -0.08
N LEU A 190 -11.86 -1.04 -0.72
CA LEU A 190 -10.51 -1.16 -1.21
C LEU A 190 -10.54 -1.42 -2.72
N PRO A 191 -9.61 -0.86 -3.49
CA PRO A 191 -9.43 -1.22 -4.88
C PRO A 191 -9.14 -2.72 -4.95
N SER A 192 -9.74 -3.42 -5.92
CA SER A 192 -9.37 -4.81 -6.19
C SER A 192 -7.89 -4.92 -6.59
N MET A 193 -7.27 -6.07 -6.37
CA MET A 193 -5.85 -6.28 -6.70
C MET A 193 -5.55 -6.10 -8.20
N LEU A 194 -6.46 -6.57 -9.06
CA LEU A 194 -6.23 -6.65 -10.52
C LEU A 194 -7.31 -5.95 -11.35
N SER A 195 -8.49 -5.70 -10.78
CA SER A 195 -9.62 -5.12 -11.53
C SER A 195 -9.84 -3.65 -11.17
N ILE A 196 -9.82 -2.78 -12.18
CA ILE A 196 -10.21 -1.37 -12.03
C ILE A 196 -11.73 -1.17 -11.95
N TRP A 197 -12.52 -2.22 -12.15
CA TRP A 197 -13.99 -2.16 -12.15
C TRP A 197 -14.62 -2.79 -10.91
N ASN A 198 -13.84 -3.53 -10.12
CA ASN A 198 -14.32 -4.19 -8.92
C ASN A 198 -13.66 -3.58 -7.68
N TRP A 199 -14.41 -3.57 -6.59
CA TRP A 199 -13.95 -3.13 -5.28
C TRP A 199 -14.08 -4.28 -4.31
N ALA A 200 -13.05 -4.49 -3.49
CA ALA A 200 -13.19 -5.30 -2.29
C ALA A 200 -13.86 -4.45 -1.22
N PHE A 201 -14.75 -5.04 -0.44
CA PHE A 201 -15.36 -4.38 0.69
C PHE A 201 -15.21 -5.21 1.97
N LEU A 202 -15.16 -4.49 3.08
CA LEU A 202 -15.19 -5.01 4.42
C LEU A 202 -16.23 -4.20 5.20
N VAL A 203 -17.24 -4.88 5.72
CA VAL A 203 -18.22 -4.31 6.64
C VAL A 203 -18.00 -4.94 8.01
N GLU A 204 -17.64 -4.13 8.99
CA GLU A 204 -17.60 -4.54 10.39
C GLU A 204 -18.95 -4.29 11.03
N THR A 205 -19.52 -5.32 11.66
CA THR A 205 -20.75 -5.25 12.43
C THR A 205 -20.53 -5.46 13.93
N ALA A 206 -21.62 -5.43 14.70
CA ALA A 206 -21.58 -5.79 16.11
C ALA A 206 -21.12 -7.25 16.34
N VAL A 207 -21.50 -8.17 15.45
CA VAL A 207 -21.31 -9.62 15.60
C VAL A 207 -20.19 -10.21 14.76
N GLY A 208 -19.68 -9.50 13.75
CA GLY A 208 -18.67 -10.05 12.84
C GLY A 208 -18.15 -9.08 11.79
N TYR A 209 -17.48 -9.64 10.78
CA TYR A 209 -17.02 -8.96 9.58
C TYR A 209 -17.58 -9.65 8.35
N VAL A 210 -18.05 -8.86 7.38
CA VAL A 210 -18.47 -9.33 6.06
C VAL A 210 -17.45 -8.85 5.04
N VAL A 211 -16.83 -9.80 4.33
CA VAL A 211 -15.82 -9.53 3.29
C VAL A 211 -16.36 -9.99 1.94
N GLY A 212 -16.20 -9.16 0.92
CA GLY A 212 -16.65 -9.52 -0.43
C GLY A 212 -16.17 -8.56 -1.51
N ASP A 213 -16.72 -8.72 -2.70
CA ASP A 213 -16.53 -7.78 -3.82
C ASP A 213 -17.85 -7.15 -4.26
N ILE A 214 -17.71 -5.97 -4.85
CA ILE A 214 -18.78 -5.25 -5.49
C ILE A 214 -18.27 -4.61 -6.79
N PRO A 215 -18.92 -4.87 -7.94
CA PRO A 215 -18.64 -4.15 -9.17
C PRO A 215 -19.01 -2.66 -9.07
N SER A 216 -18.25 -1.78 -9.72
CA SER A 216 -18.49 -0.33 -9.72
C SER A 216 -19.88 0.06 -10.25
N PHE A 217 -20.41 -0.71 -11.20
CA PHE A 217 -21.62 -0.36 -11.96
C PHE A 217 -22.81 -1.27 -11.71
N ALA A 218 -22.61 -2.40 -11.03
CA ALA A 218 -23.68 -3.34 -10.69
C ALA A 218 -23.81 -3.43 -9.16
N PRO A 219 -25.01 -3.28 -8.59
CA PRO A 219 -25.22 -3.36 -7.14
C PRO A 219 -25.25 -4.82 -6.64
N THR A 220 -24.63 -5.76 -7.36
CA THR A 220 -24.55 -7.16 -6.97
C THR A 220 -23.41 -7.37 -5.99
N LEU A 221 -23.78 -7.64 -4.75
CA LEU A 221 -22.84 -7.91 -3.67
C LEU A 221 -22.40 -9.38 -3.73
N HIS A 222 -21.11 -9.62 -3.89
CA HIS A 222 -20.54 -10.97 -3.83
C HIS A 222 -19.85 -11.17 -2.48
N VAL A 223 -20.58 -11.72 -1.50
CA VAL A 223 -19.99 -12.06 -0.20
C VAL A 223 -19.05 -13.24 -0.39
N ARG A 224 -17.78 -13.06 -0.03
CA ARG A 224 -16.77 -14.11 -0.05
C ARG A 224 -16.69 -14.86 1.27
N ARG A 225 -16.72 -14.14 2.39
CA ARG A 225 -16.56 -14.71 3.73
C ARG A 225 -17.28 -13.88 4.79
N TRP A 226 -17.88 -14.58 5.74
CA TRP A 226 -18.36 -14.03 6.99
C TRP A 226 -17.46 -14.50 8.13
N LEU A 227 -17.02 -13.59 8.99
CA LEU A 227 -16.08 -13.84 10.07
C LEU A 227 -16.71 -13.39 11.40
N PRO A 228 -17.21 -14.32 12.25
CA PRO A 228 -17.79 -13.95 13.53
C PRO A 228 -16.75 -13.36 14.46
N LYS A 229 -17.12 -12.38 15.28
CA LYS A 229 -16.22 -11.87 16.33
C LYS A 229 -15.95 -12.99 17.34
N PRO A 230 -14.68 -13.18 17.74
CA PRO A 230 -14.29 -14.26 18.64
C PRO A 230 -14.87 -14.06 20.04
N SER A 231 -15.16 -15.16 20.72
CA SER A 231 -15.79 -15.18 22.04
C SER A 231 -14.82 -14.90 23.20
N SER A 232 -13.53 -15.26 23.03
CA SER A 232 -12.50 -15.17 24.09
C SER A 232 -11.74 -13.85 24.04
N THR A 233 -12.16 -12.86 24.83
CA THR A 233 -11.54 -11.52 24.86
C THR A 233 -10.18 -11.50 25.58
N GLN A 234 -9.97 -12.39 26.55
CA GLN A 234 -8.76 -12.40 27.39
C GLN A 234 -7.53 -12.90 26.63
N LEU A 235 -7.66 -14.02 25.91
CA LEU A 235 -6.56 -14.59 25.12
C LEU A 235 -6.14 -13.63 23.99
N ILE A 236 -7.11 -12.96 23.37
CA ILE A 236 -6.84 -11.92 22.36
C ILE A 236 -6.08 -10.76 22.96
N GLY A 237 -6.46 -10.30 24.16
CA GLY A 237 -5.73 -9.28 24.90
C GLY A 237 -4.26 -9.65 25.11
N ARG A 238 -3.98 -10.90 25.51
CA ARG A 238 -2.60 -11.41 25.64
C ARG A 238 -1.89 -11.53 24.28
N ALA A 239 -2.57 -12.01 23.26
CA ALA A 239 -2.00 -12.10 21.91
C ALA A 239 -1.55 -10.74 21.37
N LEU A 240 -2.32 -9.69 21.63
CA LEU A 240 -2.01 -8.32 21.24
C LEU A 240 -0.82 -7.71 21.99
N THR A 241 -0.48 -8.19 23.20
CA THR A 241 0.70 -7.71 23.93
C THR A 241 2.01 -8.36 23.47
N THR A 242 1.94 -9.48 22.75
CA THR A 242 3.13 -10.14 22.18
C THR A 242 3.78 -9.28 21.10
N LYS A 243 5.09 -9.51 20.84
CA LYS A 243 5.81 -8.83 19.74
C LYS A 243 5.15 -9.07 18.38
N LEU A 244 4.63 -10.28 18.15
CA LEU A 244 3.95 -10.63 16.91
C LEU A 244 2.60 -9.90 16.78
N GLY A 245 1.83 -9.82 17.86
CA GLY A 245 0.59 -9.05 17.91
C GLY A 245 0.81 -7.58 17.58
N GLN A 246 1.77 -6.93 18.24
CA GLN A 246 2.13 -5.53 17.97
C GLN A 246 2.60 -5.32 16.52
N LEU A 247 3.44 -6.23 16.01
CA LEU A 247 3.92 -6.18 14.62
C LEU A 247 2.75 -6.27 13.64
N PHE A 248 1.78 -7.14 13.90
CA PHE A 248 0.62 -7.32 13.02
C PHE A 248 -0.31 -6.10 13.05
N THR A 249 -0.56 -5.52 14.22
CA THR A 249 -1.37 -4.31 14.36
C THR A 249 -0.73 -3.08 13.72
N ASP A 250 0.60 -3.00 13.71
CA ASP A 250 1.34 -1.95 13.01
C ASP A 250 1.36 -2.15 11.49
N PHE A 251 1.25 -3.39 11.03
CA PHE A 251 1.31 -3.80 9.62
C PHE A 251 -0.02 -3.57 8.88
N THR A 252 -1.16 -3.86 9.52
CA THR A 252 -2.48 -3.69 8.89
C THR A 252 -3.48 -2.98 9.81
N PRO A 253 -4.21 -1.97 9.31
CA PRO A 253 -5.29 -1.32 10.06
C PRO A 253 -6.62 -2.09 9.99
N LEU A 254 -6.69 -3.17 9.20
CA LEU A 254 -7.88 -3.99 8.95
C LEU A 254 -7.49 -5.46 9.14
N PHE A 255 -7.59 -5.94 10.37
CA PHE A 255 -7.30 -7.33 10.70
C PHE A 255 -8.46 -8.00 11.42
N TYR A 256 -8.47 -9.32 11.34
CA TYR A 256 -9.32 -10.21 12.11
C TYR A 256 -8.46 -11.10 12.99
N ILE A 257 -8.97 -11.38 14.19
CA ILE A 257 -8.36 -12.33 15.12
C ILE A 257 -9.38 -13.45 15.35
N SER A 258 -8.97 -14.70 15.13
CA SER A 258 -9.71 -15.88 15.56
C SER A 258 -8.96 -16.59 16.68
N CYS A 259 -9.72 -17.17 17.60
CA CYS A 259 -9.23 -18.03 18.65
C CYS A 259 -9.80 -19.42 18.45
N GLN A 260 -8.94 -20.44 18.56
CA GLN A 260 -9.34 -21.83 18.64
C GLN A 260 -8.67 -22.42 19.89
N GLU A 261 -9.49 -22.87 20.83
CA GLU A 261 -9.02 -23.55 22.05
C GLU A 261 -9.07 -25.06 21.76
N GLU A 262 -7.91 -25.72 21.87
CA GLU A 262 -7.78 -27.18 21.85
C GLU A 262 -7.44 -27.67 23.26
N ASP A 263 -7.56 -28.98 23.52
CA ASP A 263 -7.48 -29.54 24.88
C ASP A 263 -6.17 -29.18 25.62
N ASP A 264 -5.04 -29.15 24.90
CA ASP A 264 -3.70 -28.92 25.50
C ASP A 264 -3.08 -27.55 25.15
N HIS A 265 -3.70 -26.78 24.24
CA HIS A 265 -3.14 -25.51 23.77
C HIS A 265 -4.18 -24.61 23.11
N SER A 266 -3.92 -23.31 23.09
CA SER A 266 -4.78 -22.33 22.41
C SER A 266 -4.09 -21.70 21.21
N ILE A 267 -4.77 -21.63 20.07
CA ILE A 267 -4.26 -21.05 18.83
C ILE A 267 -4.96 -19.71 18.56
N VAL A 268 -4.18 -18.65 18.44
CA VAL A 268 -4.66 -17.32 18.01
C VAL A 268 -4.14 -17.01 16.62
N LYS A 269 -5.04 -16.81 15.66
CA LYS A 269 -4.69 -16.45 14.28
C LYS A 269 -5.09 -15.02 13.97
N PHE A 270 -4.13 -14.24 13.51
CA PHE A 270 -4.30 -12.90 12.94
C PHE A 270 -4.38 -13.00 11.43
N VAL A 271 -5.27 -12.24 10.81
CA VAL A 271 -5.49 -12.25 9.37
C VAL A 271 -5.66 -10.83 8.84
N ASP A 272 -4.94 -10.45 7.79
CA ASP A 272 -5.08 -9.15 7.13
C ASP A 272 -6.24 -9.20 6.14
N LEU A 273 -7.29 -8.43 6.42
CA LEU A 273 -8.55 -8.47 5.68
C LEU A 273 -8.51 -7.71 4.35
N ARG A 274 -7.42 -7.01 4.04
CA ARG A 274 -7.32 -6.16 2.85
C ARG A 274 -7.25 -6.95 1.54
N TYR A 275 -6.61 -8.11 1.56
CA TYR A 275 -6.19 -8.80 0.34
C TYR A 275 -6.65 -10.25 0.34
N PHE A 276 -7.80 -10.49 -0.27
CA PHE A 276 -8.36 -11.82 -0.47
C PHE A 276 -7.97 -12.34 -1.87
N VAL A 277 -7.19 -13.41 -1.93
CA VAL A 277 -6.61 -13.98 -3.16
C VAL A 277 -6.74 -15.50 -3.10
N ARG A 278 -7.26 -16.13 -4.17
CA ARG A 278 -7.40 -17.61 -4.28
C ARG A 278 -8.03 -18.25 -3.04
N ASP A 279 -9.20 -17.73 -2.65
CA ASP A 279 -10.00 -18.24 -1.52
C ASP A 279 -9.39 -18.09 -0.12
N ASP A 280 -8.29 -17.35 0.05
CA ASP A 280 -7.81 -16.98 1.37
C ASP A 280 -7.17 -15.59 1.43
N PHE A 281 -6.82 -15.15 2.63
CA PHE A 281 -6.15 -13.87 2.86
C PHE A 281 -4.63 -13.97 2.71
N LEU A 282 -4.04 -12.97 2.07
CA LEU A 282 -2.63 -12.98 1.67
C LEU A 282 -1.63 -13.00 2.84
N HIS A 283 -1.99 -12.38 3.97
CA HIS A 283 -1.11 -12.29 5.14
C HIS A 283 -1.84 -12.78 6.38
N SER A 284 -1.19 -13.68 7.13
CA SER A 284 -1.68 -14.14 8.42
C SER A 284 -0.52 -14.33 9.40
N ALA A 285 -0.84 -14.40 10.69
CA ALA A 285 0.09 -14.76 11.74
C ALA A 285 -0.59 -15.70 12.74
N THR A 286 0.16 -16.62 13.33
CA THR A 286 -0.34 -17.63 14.25
C THR A 286 0.47 -17.54 15.54
N LEU A 287 -0.21 -17.42 16.68
CA LEU A 287 0.36 -17.57 18.01
C LEU A 287 -0.21 -18.82 18.64
N VAL A 288 0.67 -19.62 19.25
CA VAL A 288 0.31 -20.79 20.03
C VAL A 288 0.58 -20.48 21.49
N PHE A 289 -0.39 -20.78 22.35
CA PHE A 289 -0.31 -20.63 23.79
C PHE A 289 -0.44 -21.99 24.48
N ASP A 290 0.25 -22.17 25.60
CA ASP A 290 0.04 -23.33 26.48
C ASP A 290 -1.26 -23.22 27.30
N GLU A 291 -1.55 -24.23 28.11
CA GLU A 291 -2.69 -24.25 29.05
C GLU A 291 -2.67 -23.07 30.04
N ASP A 292 -1.48 -22.60 30.43
CA ASP A 292 -1.27 -21.43 31.30
C ASP A 292 -1.45 -20.09 30.54
N GLN A 293 -1.82 -20.14 29.26
CA GLN A 293 -1.93 -19.01 28.34
C GLN A 293 -0.63 -18.20 28.23
N ARG A 294 0.52 -18.88 28.28
CA ARG A 294 1.84 -18.34 27.96
C ARG A 294 2.16 -18.63 26.51
N PRO A 295 2.75 -17.68 25.80
CA PRO A 295 3.05 -17.89 24.39
C PRO A 295 4.17 -18.92 24.20
N LEU A 296 3.89 -19.96 23.43
CA LEU A 296 4.83 -21.04 23.06
C LEU A 296 5.53 -20.75 21.73
N GLU A 297 4.77 -20.34 20.72
CA GLU A 297 5.31 -20.11 19.37
C GLU A 297 4.58 -18.99 18.66
N GLY A 298 5.32 -18.21 17.87
CA GLY A 298 4.79 -17.17 16.99
C GLY A 298 5.28 -17.37 15.57
N LEU A 299 4.35 -17.46 14.62
CA LEU A 299 4.61 -17.68 13.21
C LEU A 299 3.97 -16.57 12.39
N PHE A 300 4.74 -15.91 11.54
CA PHE A 300 4.21 -15.00 10.53
C PHE A 300 4.18 -15.69 9.17
N HIS A 301 3.07 -15.57 8.45
CA HIS A 301 2.80 -16.22 7.18
C HIS A 301 2.60 -15.17 6.06
N PRO A 302 3.70 -14.74 5.40
CA PRO A 302 3.62 -13.75 4.34
C PRO A 302 3.31 -14.38 2.99
N TYR A 303 2.29 -13.85 2.29
CA TYR A 303 1.90 -14.19 0.91
C TYR A 303 1.37 -15.61 0.69
N ASN A 304 1.72 -16.57 1.55
CA ASN A 304 1.28 -17.95 1.52
C ASN A 304 1.25 -18.50 2.97
N PRO A 305 0.16 -19.16 3.41
CA PRO A 305 0.09 -19.88 4.69
C PRO A 305 1.24 -20.87 4.94
N GLU A 306 1.81 -21.48 3.89
CA GLU A 306 2.89 -22.45 4.00
C GLU A 306 4.25 -21.81 4.36
N ARG A 307 4.41 -20.51 4.08
CA ARG A 307 5.66 -19.81 4.38
C ARG A 307 5.68 -19.42 5.86
N LYS A 308 6.50 -20.10 6.66
CA LYS A 308 6.56 -19.89 8.11
C LYS A 308 7.79 -19.07 8.51
N ILE A 309 7.58 -17.93 9.16
CA ILE A 309 8.65 -17.12 9.73
C ILE A 309 8.47 -17.09 11.24
N LYS A 310 9.41 -17.71 11.98
CA LYS A 310 9.39 -17.72 13.44
C LYS A 310 9.64 -16.32 13.98
N VAL A 311 8.79 -15.91 14.93
CA VAL A 311 8.88 -14.64 15.64
C VAL A 311 9.06 -14.98 17.12
N ALA A 312 10.06 -14.38 17.76
CA ALA A 312 10.24 -14.55 19.20
C ALA A 312 9.01 -14.00 19.92
N VAL A 313 8.40 -14.84 20.75
CA VAL A 313 7.17 -14.53 21.48
C VAL A 313 7.44 -13.87 22.81
#